data_AF-A0A9P0P4A6-F1
#
_entry.id   AF-A0A9P0P4A6-F1
#
_cell.length_a   1.000
_cell.length_b   1.000
_cell.length_c   1.000
_cell.angle_alpha   90.00
_cell.angle_beta   90.00
_cell.angle_gamma   90.00
#
_symmetry.space_group_name_H-M   'P 1'
#
loop_
_entity.id
_entity.type
_entity.pdbx_description
1 polymer ?
#
loop_
_entity_poly.entity_id
_entity_poly.type
_entity_poly.pdbx_seq_one_letter_code
_entity_poly.pdbx_strand_id
1 'polypeptide(L)'
;MVKPVRKTSNKNPPILSHEFIIQNHADIVSCIAMVFVVGLMVHATTPIASVFITLQHNVTEAREIPLYSPGIKDWACIFFYSLICIVIHAIIQEYVLDKFSKKLHLSKSKLAIFSTSGQLLVFYLVSAGWALDIAIKEMFLFDISRLWSDYPSPMSFMLKLYFIIQLAYNLHEIPELYFQKTKKEEYFAKATQSVVALALIAIPYFLK
;
A
#
# COMPACT_ATOMS: atom_id res chain seq x y z
N MET A 1 -49.57 -6.68 -23.54
CA MET A 1 -49.28 -6.93 -22.10
C MET A 1 -47.90 -7.56 -22.00
N VAL A 2 -46.86 -6.74 -21.86
CA VAL A 2 -45.46 -7.18 -21.80
C VAL A 2 -45.18 -7.62 -20.36
N LYS A 3 -44.83 -8.89 -20.15
CA LYS A 3 -44.44 -9.40 -18.82
C LYS A 3 -43.10 -8.75 -18.43
N PRO A 4 -42.97 -8.17 -17.22
CA PRO A 4 -41.68 -7.69 -16.75
C PRO A 4 -40.77 -8.89 -16.48
N VAL A 5 -39.64 -8.95 -17.19
CA VAL A 5 -38.54 -9.88 -16.89
C VAL A 5 -37.94 -9.43 -15.56
N ARG A 6 -38.35 -10.10 -14.49
CA ARG A 6 -37.77 -9.94 -13.16
C ARG A 6 -36.33 -10.44 -13.23
N LYS A 7 -35.36 -9.53 -13.40
CA LYS A 7 -33.93 -9.85 -13.20
C LYS A 7 -33.78 -10.34 -11.77
N THR A 8 -33.69 -11.66 -11.60
CA THR A 8 -33.29 -12.29 -10.36
C THR A 8 -31.84 -11.89 -10.10
N SER A 9 -31.66 -10.84 -9.31
CA SER A 9 -30.38 -10.53 -8.69
C SER A 9 -30.06 -11.70 -7.76
N ASN A 10 -29.32 -12.69 -8.28
CA ASN A 10 -28.63 -13.65 -7.43
C ASN A 10 -27.64 -12.82 -6.62
N LYS A 11 -27.95 -12.66 -5.33
CA LYS A 11 -27.18 -11.85 -4.39
C LYS A 11 -25.72 -12.33 -4.25
N ASN A 12 -25.43 -13.53 -4.72
CA ASN A 12 -24.09 -14.10 -4.78
C ASN A 12 -23.70 -14.32 -6.25
N PRO A 13 -22.74 -13.56 -6.80
CA PRO A 13 -22.26 -13.79 -8.14
C PRO A 13 -21.58 -15.17 -8.23
N PRO A 14 -21.52 -15.79 -9.41
CA PRO A 14 -20.92 -17.12 -9.56
C PRO A 14 -19.48 -17.14 -9.03
N ILE A 15 -19.10 -18.25 -8.41
CA ILE A 15 -17.75 -18.49 -7.86
C ILE A 15 -16.73 -18.29 -8.99
N LEU A 16 -15.66 -17.52 -8.74
CA LEU A 16 -14.64 -17.06 -9.72
C LEU A 16 -15.10 -16.05 -10.78
N SER A 17 -16.31 -15.50 -10.70
CA SER A 17 -16.67 -14.37 -11.55
C SER A 17 -15.86 -13.11 -11.19
N HIS A 18 -15.72 -12.20 -12.16
CA HIS A 18 -15.09 -10.90 -11.96
C HIS A 18 -15.73 -10.10 -10.81
N GLU A 19 -17.04 -10.29 -10.55
CA GLU A 19 -17.71 -9.63 -9.44
C GLU A 19 -17.39 -10.28 -8.08
N PHE A 20 -17.22 -11.60 -8.05
CA PHE A 20 -16.81 -12.32 -6.84
C PHE A 20 -15.40 -11.90 -6.38
N ILE A 21 -14.46 -11.80 -7.32
CA ILE A 21 -13.08 -11.37 -7.01
C ILE A 21 -13.06 -9.96 -6.42
N ILE A 22 -13.83 -9.04 -7.01
CA ILE A 22 -13.91 -7.66 -6.53
C ILE A 22 -14.53 -7.59 -5.13
N GLN A 23 -15.59 -8.35 -4.87
CA GLN A 23 -16.26 -8.32 -3.57
C GLN A 23 -15.40 -8.93 -2.45
N ASN A 24 -14.61 -9.96 -2.76
CA ASN A 24 -13.79 -10.68 -1.76
C ASN A 24 -12.29 -10.37 -1.89
N HIS A 25 -11.93 -9.25 -2.53
CA HIS A 25 -10.53 -8.92 -2.83
C HIS A 25 -9.67 -8.86 -1.55
N ALA A 26 -10.19 -8.29 -0.47
CA ALA A 26 -9.50 -8.20 0.82
C ALA A 26 -9.14 -9.60 1.37
N ASP A 27 -10.10 -10.54 1.36
CA ASP A 27 -9.88 -11.90 1.84
C ASP A 27 -8.93 -12.68 0.94
N ILE A 28 -9.08 -12.57 -0.39
CA ILE A 28 -8.19 -13.23 -1.37
C ILE A 28 -6.75 -12.74 -1.21
N VAL A 29 -6.56 -11.41 -1.14
CA VAL A 29 -5.23 -10.80 -0.99
C VAL A 29 -4.64 -11.13 0.38
N SER A 30 -5.45 -11.16 1.43
CA SER A 30 -5.04 -11.63 2.76
C SER A 30 -4.57 -13.09 2.74
N CYS A 31 -5.29 -13.98 2.04
CA CYS A 31 -4.86 -15.36 1.85
C CYS A 31 -3.50 -15.44 1.13
N ILE A 32 -3.28 -14.63 0.09
CA ILE A 32 -1.98 -14.57 -0.62
C ILE A 32 -0.88 -14.08 0.33
N ALA A 33 -1.12 -13.02 1.09
CA ALA A 33 -0.16 -12.51 2.08
C ALA A 33 0.17 -13.57 3.15
N MET A 34 -0.84 -14.33 3.58
CA MET A 34 -0.69 -15.40 4.58
C MET A 34 0.22 -16.54 4.11
N VAL A 35 0.26 -16.84 2.81
CA VAL A 35 1.20 -17.84 2.25
C VAL A 35 2.65 -17.44 2.54
N PHE A 36 3.00 -16.16 2.39
CA PHE A 36 4.35 -15.68 2.71
C PHE A 36 4.63 -15.76 4.21
N VAL A 37 3.66 -15.41 5.06
CA VAL A 37 3.80 -15.47 6.53
C VAL A 37 3.99 -16.92 7.01
N VAL A 38 3.15 -17.84 6.54
CA VAL A 38 3.28 -19.28 6.85
C VAL A 38 4.58 -19.84 6.29
N GLY A 39 5.01 -19.36 5.11
CA GLY A 39 6.29 -19.71 4.51
C GLY A 39 7.51 -19.36 5.39
N LEU A 40 7.40 -18.40 6.31
CA LEU A 40 8.45 -18.14 7.30
C LEU A 40 8.54 -19.23 8.38
N MET A 41 7.43 -19.89 8.71
CA MET A 41 7.35 -20.89 9.77
C MET A 41 7.98 -22.24 9.38
N VAL A 42 8.17 -22.49 8.08
CA VAL A 42 8.76 -23.72 7.55
C VAL A 42 10.20 -23.46 7.10
N HIS A 43 11.16 -24.15 7.73
CA HIS A 43 12.60 -23.95 7.52
C HIS A 43 13.04 -24.00 6.05
N ALA A 44 12.41 -24.86 5.24
CA ALA A 44 12.72 -24.99 3.81
C ALA A 44 12.29 -23.77 2.97
N THR A 45 11.21 -23.07 3.36
CA THR A 45 10.66 -21.93 2.62
C THR A 45 11.06 -20.58 3.22
N THR A 46 11.54 -20.55 4.46
CA THR A 46 12.02 -19.35 5.16
C THR A 46 12.95 -18.46 4.31
N PRO A 47 14.00 -18.96 3.61
CA PRO A 47 14.92 -18.10 2.87
C PRO A 47 14.26 -17.40 1.67
N ILE A 48 13.17 -17.95 1.14
CA ILE A 48 12.41 -17.37 0.04
C ILE A 48 11.39 -16.38 0.60
N ALA A 49 10.64 -16.79 1.62
CA ALA A 49 9.60 -15.97 2.25
C ALA A 49 10.17 -14.71 2.93
N SER A 50 11.37 -14.80 3.52
CA SER A 50 12.02 -13.65 4.17
C SER A 50 12.36 -12.52 3.19
N VAL A 51 12.62 -12.83 1.91
CA VAL A 51 12.87 -11.81 0.87
C VAL A 51 11.69 -10.86 0.71
N PHE A 52 10.47 -11.34 0.93
CA PHE A 52 9.25 -10.56 0.82
C PHE A 52 8.92 -9.79 2.11
N ILE A 53 9.29 -10.30 3.28
CA ILE A 53 8.80 -9.77 4.56
C ILE A 53 9.87 -8.94 5.29
N THR A 54 11.12 -9.39 5.30
CA THR A 54 12.19 -8.72 6.05
C THR A 54 12.90 -7.70 5.18
N LEU A 55 13.31 -6.57 5.78
CA LEU A 55 14.15 -5.57 5.14
C LEU A 55 15.47 -6.20 4.65
N GLN A 56 15.79 -5.99 3.38
CA GLN A 56 16.97 -6.57 2.72
C GLN A 56 18.15 -5.59 2.73
N HIS A 57 19.35 -6.08 2.38
CA HIS A 57 20.56 -5.25 2.21
C HIS A 57 21.05 -4.57 3.50
N ASN A 58 21.17 -5.34 4.59
CA ASN A 58 21.83 -4.89 5.80
C ASN A 58 23.35 -4.76 5.53
N VAL A 59 23.90 -3.57 5.75
CA VAL A 59 25.33 -3.24 5.53
C VAL A 59 26.13 -3.10 6.82
N THR A 60 25.52 -3.43 7.95
CA THR A 60 26.07 -3.19 9.29
C THR A 60 27.14 -4.20 9.66
N GLU A 61 28.21 -3.73 10.26
CA GLU A 61 29.21 -4.58 10.91
C GLU A 61 28.69 -5.10 12.26
N ALA A 62 29.12 -6.30 12.65
CA ALA A 62 28.57 -6.98 13.83
C ALA A 62 28.71 -6.12 15.11
N ARG A 63 27.58 -5.84 15.77
CA ARG A 63 27.36 -5.07 17.04
C ARG A 63 26.95 -3.60 16.91
N GLU A 64 26.75 -3.08 15.70
CA GLU A 64 26.23 -1.72 15.50
C GLU A 64 24.72 -1.70 15.20
N ILE A 65 24.13 -0.51 15.23
CA ILE A 65 22.72 -0.29 14.90
C ILE A 65 22.51 -0.68 13.43
N PRO A 66 21.50 -1.50 13.09
CA PRO A 66 21.35 -2.01 11.74
C PRO A 66 21.03 -0.89 10.73
N LEU A 67 21.97 -0.65 9.81
CA LEU A 67 21.91 0.22 8.64
C LEU A 67 21.66 -0.59 7.38
N TYR A 68 20.93 -0.01 6.44
CA TYR A 68 20.49 -0.67 5.22
C TYR A 68 20.75 0.20 3.99
N SER A 69 21.20 -0.42 2.90
CA SER A 69 21.31 0.22 1.59
C SER A 69 20.09 -0.10 0.72
N PRO A 70 19.75 0.73 -0.28
CA PRO A 70 18.75 0.34 -1.28
C PRO A 70 19.28 -0.80 -2.15
N GLY A 71 18.38 -1.67 -2.63
CA GLY A 71 18.76 -2.69 -3.60
C GLY A 71 17.60 -3.45 -4.21
N ILE A 72 17.87 -4.22 -5.27
CA ILE A 72 16.82 -4.76 -6.15
C ILE A 72 15.87 -5.74 -5.46
N LYS A 73 16.33 -6.44 -4.41
CA LYS A 73 15.46 -7.33 -3.61
C LYS A 73 14.37 -6.58 -2.85
N ASP A 74 14.49 -5.27 -2.69
CA ASP A 74 13.47 -4.45 -2.04
C ASP A 74 12.16 -4.44 -2.87
N TRP A 75 12.18 -4.76 -4.17
CA TRP A 75 10.95 -4.92 -4.98
C TRP A 75 10.03 -6.02 -4.47
N ALA A 76 10.59 -7.13 -3.97
CA ALA A 76 9.80 -8.20 -3.36
C ALA A 76 9.11 -7.70 -2.06
N CYS A 77 9.84 -6.88 -1.30
CA CYS A 77 9.34 -6.24 -0.10
C CYS A 77 8.21 -5.25 -0.40
N ILE A 78 8.42 -4.36 -1.39
CA ILE A 78 7.41 -3.40 -1.89
C ILE A 78 6.15 -4.13 -2.34
N PHE A 79 6.29 -5.24 -3.08
CA PHE A 79 5.16 -6.06 -3.51
C PHE A 79 4.38 -6.62 -2.31
N PHE A 80 5.06 -7.25 -1.35
CA PHE A 80 4.40 -7.81 -0.17
C PHE A 80 3.67 -6.73 0.63
N TYR A 81 4.32 -5.61 0.92
CA TYR A 81 3.70 -4.52 1.64
C TYR A 81 2.54 -3.88 0.86
N SER A 82 2.54 -3.90 -0.48
CA SER A 82 1.40 -3.45 -1.26
C SER A 82 0.16 -4.34 -1.06
N LEU A 83 0.34 -5.65 -0.86
CA LEU A 83 -0.75 -6.56 -0.49
C LEU A 83 -1.32 -6.19 0.89
N ILE A 84 -0.45 -5.89 1.85
CA ILE A 84 -0.87 -5.44 3.18
C ILE A 84 -1.61 -4.10 3.08
N CYS A 85 -1.16 -3.17 2.24
CA CYS A 85 -1.87 -1.91 1.97
C CYS A 85 -3.28 -2.15 1.43
N ILE A 86 -3.48 -3.08 0.49
CA ILE A 86 -4.82 -3.44 -0.02
C ILE A 86 -5.73 -3.93 1.12
N VAL A 87 -5.22 -4.81 1.98
CA VAL A 87 -6.01 -5.33 3.12
C VAL A 87 -6.36 -4.22 4.10
N ILE A 88 -5.39 -3.37 4.47
CA ILE A 88 -5.62 -2.23 5.37
C ILE A 88 -6.61 -1.23 4.76
N HIS A 89 -6.48 -0.93 3.48
CA HIS A 89 -7.37 -0.03 2.75
C HIS A 89 -8.82 -0.53 2.81
N ALA A 90 -9.04 -1.83 2.56
CA ALA A 90 -10.34 -2.46 2.66
C ALA A 90 -10.91 -2.41 4.09
N ILE A 91 -10.07 -2.67 5.11
CA ILE A 91 -10.46 -2.57 6.53
C ILE A 91 -10.89 -1.14 6.88
N ILE A 92 -10.10 -0.12 6.49
CA ILE A 92 -10.44 1.29 6.74
C ILE A 92 -11.75 1.65 6.03
N GLN A 93 -11.94 1.15 4.80
CA GLN A 93 -13.16 1.38 4.03
C GLN A 93 -14.39 0.83 4.77
N GLU A 94 -14.35 -0.45 5.14
CA GLU A 94 -15.49 -1.14 5.74
C GLU A 94 -15.79 -0.66 7.17
N TYR A 95 -14.75 -0.55 8.01
CA TYR A 95 -14.94 -0.30 9.44
C TYR A 95 -15.01 1.18 9.80
N VAL A 96 -14.38 2.05 9.01
CA VAL A 96 -14.34 3.49 9.31
C VAL A 96 -15.24 4.24 8.32
N LEU A 97 -14.86 4.26 7.05
CA LEU A 97 -15.48 5.17 6.07
C LEU A 97 -16.92 4.82 5.79
N ASP A 98 -17.27 3.55 5.65
CA ASP A 98 -18.64 3.11 5.40
C ASP A 98 -19.56 3.36 6.61
N LYS A 99 -19.02 3.29 7.85
CA LYS A 99 -19.79 3.65 9.05
C LYS A 99 -20.12 5.14 9.09
N PHE A 100 -19.17 6.01 8.76
CA PHE A 100 -19.41 7.45 8.68
C PHE A 100 -20.32 7.83 7.51
N SER A 101 -20.10 7.20 6.36
CA SER A 101 -20.92 7.35 5.15
C SER A 101 -22.40 7.07 5.40
N LYS A 102 -22.71 5.99 6.14
CA LYS A 102 -24.09 5.64 6.51
C LYS A 102 -24.74 6.67 7.44
N LYS A 103 -23.96 7.37 8.27
CA LYS A 103 -24.47 8.43 9.17
C LYS A 103 -24.72 9.76 8.46
N LEU A 104 -23.93 10.08 7.43
CA LEU A 104 -23.93 11.41 6.79
C LEU A 104 -24.96 11.59 5.66
N HIS A 105 -25.71 10.53 5.29
CA HIS A 105 -26.79 10.57 4.27
C HIS A 105 -26.44 11.38 2.99
N LEU A 106 -25.22 11.25 2.50
CA LEU A 106 -24.72 12.01 1.34
C LEU A 106 -25.21 11.45 0.01
N SER A 107 -25.20 12.29 -1.03
CA SER A 107 -25.40 11.84 -2.41
C SER A 107 -24.25 10.93 -2.86
N LYS A 108 -24.51 10.05 -3.85
CA LYS A 108 -23.52 9.08 -4.36
C LYS A 108 -22.20 9.72 -4.80
N SER A 109 -22.25 10.90 -5.42
CA SER A 109 -21.05 11.63 -5.85
C SER A 109 -20.23 12.14 -4.66
N LYS A 110 -20.89 12.76 -3.67
CA LYS A 110 -20.23 13.24 -2.45
C LYS A 110 -19.66 12.08 -1.63
N LEU A 111 -20.31 10.93 -1.64
CA LEU A 111 -19.85 9.72 -0.96
C LEU A 111 -18.55 9.18 -1.56
N ALA A 112 -18.46 9.11 -2.89
CA ALA A 112 -17.26 8.66 -3.59
C ALA A 112 -16.05 9.58 -3.30
N ILE A 113 -16.28 10.90 -3.29
CA ILE A 113 -15.26 11.88 -2.91
C ILE A 113 -14.87 11.71 -1.45
N PHE A 114 -15.84 11.59 -0.53
CA PHE A 114 -15.58 11.39 0.90
C PHE A 114 -14.77 10.12 1.18
N SER A 115 -15.09 9.01 0.52
CA SER A 115 -14.34 7.76 0.67
C SER A 115 -12.92 7.89 0.16
N THR A 116 -12.72 8.47 -1.04
CA THR A 116 -11.37 8.70 -1.58
C THR A 116 -10.57 9.62 -0.66
N SER A 117 -11.10 10.79 -0.31
CA SER A 117 -10.42 11.75 0.56
C SER A 117 -10.19 11.20 1.97
N GLY A 118 -11.09 10.36 2.48
CA GLY A 118 -10.97 9.71 3.77
C GLY A 118 -9.79 8.75 3.84
N GLN A 119 -9.61 7.91 2.81
CA GLN A 119 -8.44 7.02 2.71
C GLN A 119 -7.13 7.82 2.68
N LEU A 120 -7.06 8.83 1.80
CA LEU A 120 -5.89 9.70 1.69
C LEU A 120 -5.60 10.42 3.02
N LEU A 121 -6.62 10.91 3.72
CA LEU A 121 -6.45 11.58 5.01
C LEU A 121 -5.82 10.66 6.06
N VAL A 122 -6.32 9.42 6.20
CA VAL A 122 -5.75 8.46 7.16
C VAL A 122 -4.29 8.18 6.83
N PHE A 123 -3.98 7.92 5.55
CA PHE A 123 -2.61 7.65 5.13
C PHE A 123 -1.68 8.84 5.39
N TYR A 124 -2.06 10.05 4.98
CA TYR A 124 -1.21 11.23 5.14
C TYR A 124 -1.00 11.63 6.60
N LEU A 125 -1.99 11.46 7.47
CA LEU A 125 -1.81 11.73 8.91
C LEU A 125 -0.79 10.78 9.54
N VAL A 126 -0.90 9.48 9.25
CA VAL A 126 0.06 8.48 9.75
C VAL A 126 1.45 8.70 9.15
N SER A 127 1.51 8.92 7.83
CA SER A 127 2.76 9.18 7.10
C SER A 127 3.46 10.45 7.58
N ALA A 128 2.72 11.55 7.79
CA ALA A 128 3.30 12.80 8.28
C ALA A 128 3.82 12.67 9.71
N GLY A 129 3.09 11.98 10.59
CA GLY A 129 3.55 11.70 11.95
C GLY A 129 4.84 10.88 11.98
N TRP A 130 4.92 9.84 11.14
CA TRP A 130 6.13 9.02 11.02
C TRP A 130 7.29 9.80 10.38
N ALA A 131 7.04 10.55 9.31
CA ALA A 131 8.06 11.38 8.68
C ALA A 131 8.63 12.42 9.65
N LEU A 132 7.78 13.01 10.50
CA LEU A 132 8.21 13.95 11.53
C LEU A 132 9.12 13.27 12.58
N ASP A 133 8.75 12.08 13.06
CA ASP A 133 9.57 11.30 13.98
C ASP A 133 10.96 10.98 13.40
N ILE A 134 11.02 10.57 12.12
CA ILE A 134 12.27 10.34 11.39
C ILE A 134 13.07 11.64 11.27
N ALA A 135 12.43 12.73 10.85
CA ALA A 135 13.09 14.00 10.61
C ALA A 135 13.71 14.59 11.90
N ILE A 136 13.11 14.32 13.07
CA ILE A 136 13.68 14.68 14.38
C ILE A 136 14.87 13.77 14.71
N LYS A 137 14.73 12.45 14.56
CA LYS A 137 15.77 11.48 14.94
C LYS A 137 17.03 11.57 14.08
N GLU A 138 16.87 11.80 12.78
CA GLU A 138 17.98 11.90 11.82
C GLU A 138 18.50 13.35 11.68
N MET A 139 17.95 14.30 12.46
CA MET A 139 18.31 15.72 12.47
C MET A 139 18.10 16.46 11.13
N PHE A 140 17.28 15.92 10.23
CA PHE A 140 16.99 16.54 8.93
C PHE A 140 16.31 17.91 9.04
N LEU A 141 15.56 18.18 10.12
CA LEU A 141 14.91 19.49 10.32
C LEU A 141 15.92 20.62 10.59
N PHE A 142 17.07 20.29 11.20
CA PHE A 142 18.07 21.26 11.60
C PHE A 142 19.19 21.39 10.58
N ASP A 143 19.46 20.33 9.82
CA ASP A 143 20.49 20.30 8.77
C ASP A 143 19.95 19.57 7.53
N ILE A 144 19.26 20.32 6.67
CA ILE A 144 18.61 19.81 5.46
C ILE A 144 19.65 19.21 4.49
N SER A 145 20.89 19.72 4.51
CA SER A 145 21.99 19.25 3.65
C SER A 145 22.32 17.78 3.86
N ARG A 146 21.97 17.20 5.01
CA ARG A 146 22.12 15.77 5.31
C ARG A 146 21.30 14.85 4.41
N LEU A 147 20.25 15.37 3.78
CA LEU A 147 19.42 14.59 2.86
C LEU A 147 20.19 14.14 1.60
N TRP A 148 21.22 14.90 1.18
CA TRP A 148 21.92 14.64 -0.09
C TRP A 148 23.45 14.74 -0.04
N SER A 149 24.05 14.99 1.12
CA SER A 149 25.51 15.17 1.25
C SER A 149 26.29 13.89 0.94
N ASP A 150 25.82 12.74 1.44
CA ASP A 150 26.44 11.42 1.26
C ASP A 150 25.53 10.47 0.46
N TYR A 151 24.76 11.01 -0.48
CA TYR A 151 23.78 10.22 -1.22
C TYR A 151 24.47 9.25 -2.21
N PRO A 152 24.11 7.94 -2.22
CA PRO A 152 23.17 7.26 -1.34
C PRO A 152 23.78 6.84 0.01
N SER A 153 23.23 7.36 1.11
CA SER A 153 23.68 7.07 2.47
C SER A 153 22.99 5.82 3.06
N PRO A 154 23.66 5.01 3.89
CA PRO A 154 23.01 3.94 4.63
C PRO A 154 21.86 4.46 5.50
N MET A 155 20.69 3.84 5.39
CA MET A 155 19.47 4.26 6.08
C MET A 155 19.25 3.44 7.34
N SER A 156 18.69 4.07 8.38
CA SER A 156 18.15 3.36 9.53
C SER A 156 16.96 2.48 9.09
N PHE A 157 16.67 1.44 9.88
CA PHE A 157 15.53 0.55 9.66
C PHE A 157 14.22 1.33 9.41
N MET A 158 13.95 2.35 10.24
CA MET A 158 12.71 3.13 10.17
C MET A 158 12.63 3.99 8.90
N LEU A 159 13.74 4.60 8.50
CA LEU A 159 13.82 5.40 7.28
C LEU A 159 13.64 4.53 6.03
N LYS A 160 14.31 3.38 5.98
CA LYS A 160 14.16 2.45 4.85
C LYS A 160 12.74 1.88 4.77
N LEU A 161 12.18 1.47 5.90
CA LEU A 161 10.81 0.97 5.96
C LEU A 161 9.81 2.04 5.51
N TYR A 162 10.03 3.31 5.90
CA TYR A 162 9.20 4.42 5.46
C TYR A 162 9.16 4.52 3.92
N PHE A 163 10.31 4.50 3.24
CA PHE A 163 10.35 4.53 1.77
C PHE A 163 9.66 3.32 1.12
N ILE A 164 9.88 2.11 1.66
CA ILE A 164 9.22 0.90 1.15
C ILE A 164 7.70 1.01 1.29
N ILE A 165 7.19 1.51 2.42
CA ILE A 165 5.76 1.71 2.63
C ILE A 165 5.21 2.79 1.70
N GLN A 166 5.93 3.90 1.46
CA GLN A 166 5.49 4.89 0.48
C GLN A 166 5.39 4.29 -0.93
N LEU A 167 6.39 3.51 -1.35
CA LEU A 167 6.38 2.82 -2.65
C LEU A 167 5.25 1.78 -2.73
N ALA A 168 5.06 0.99 -1.67
CA ALA A 168 4.00 0.00 -1.57
C ALA A 168 2.62 0.66 -1.61
N TYR A 169 2.43 1.80 -0.95
CA TYR A 169 1.18 2.55 -1.00
C TYR A 169 0.95 3.14 -2.40
N ASN A 170 1.92 3.74 -3.05
CA ASN A 170 1.70 4.21 -4.42
C ASN A 170 1.39 3.05 -5.38
N LEU A 171 2.00 1.87 -5.16
CA LEU A 171 1.74 0.67 -5.95
C LEU A 171 0.33 0.09 -5.69
N HIS A 172 -0.14 0.08 -4.44
CA HIS A 172 -1.44 -0.51 -4.07
C HIS A 172 -2.62 0.23 -4.71
N GLU A 173 -2.47 1.52 -5.01
CA GLU A 173 -3.54 2.34 -5.58
C GLU A 173 -3.96 1.81 -6.97
N ILE A 174 -3.04 1.24 -7.75
CA ILE A 174 -3.33 0.72 -9.09
C ILE A 174 -4.35 -0.46 -9.08
N PRO A 175 -4.11 -1.57 -8.35
CA PRO A 175 -5.10 -2.64 -8.23
C PRO A 175 -6.35 -2.19 -7.46
N GLU A 176 -6.22 -1.27 -6.50
CA GLU A 176 -7.35 -0.76 -5.74
C GLU A 176 -8.34 0.02 -6.62
N LEU A 177 -7.85 0.83 -7.56
CA LEU A 177 -8.71 1.52 -8.54
C LEU A 177 -9.54 0.53 -9.38
N TYR A 178 -9.00 -0.66 -9.64
CA TYR A 178 -9.71 -1.74 -10.31
C TYR A 178 -10.75 -2.39 -9.39
N PHE A 179 -10.42 -2.68 -8.12
CA PHE A 179 -11.37 -3.23 -7.14
C PHE A 179 -12.54 -2.28 -6.87
N GLN A 180 -12.30 -0.97 -6.84
CA GLN A 180 -13.35 0.04 -6.62
C GLN A 180 -14.26 0.28 -7.83
N LYS A 181 -13.98 -0.35 -8.98
CA LYS A 181 -14.70 -0.10 -10.25
C LYS A 181 -14.75 1.40 -10.59
N THR A 182 -13.63 2.10 -10.43
CA THR A 182 -13.52 3.54 -10.73
C THR A 182 -13.95 3.82 -12.18
N LYS A 183 -14.63 4.94 -12.40
CA LYS A 183 -15.06 5.34 -13.74
C LYS A 183 -13.85 5.46 -14.67
N LYS A 184 -14.01 5.05 -15.93
CA LYS A 184 -12.93 5.10 -16.93
C LYS A 184 -12.29 6.48 -17.08
N GLU A 185 -13.09 7.53 -16.98
CA GLU A 185 -12.65 8.94 -17.05
C GLU A 185 -11.70 9.32 -15.91
N GLU A 186 -11.94 8.79 -14.69
CA GLU A 186 -11.12 9.08 -13.51
C GLU A 186 -9.96 8.08 -13.35
N TYR A 187 -10.10 6.87 -13.91
CA TYR A 187 -9.12 5.80 -13.79
C TYR A 187 -7.74 6.21 -14.31
N PHE A 188 -7.68 6.76 -15.54
CA PHE A 188 -6.41 7.13 -16.15
C PHE A 188 -5.70 8.25 -15.37
N ALA A 189 -6.46 9.24 -14.91
CA ALA A 189 -5.91 10.34 -14.12
C ALA A 189 -5.31 9.85 -12.80
N LYS A 190 -6.06 9.05 -12.02
CA LYS A 190 -5.59 8.52 -10.74
C LYS A 190 -4.44 7.53 -10.90
N ALA A 191 -4.51 6.64 -11.89
CA ALA A 191 -3.43 5.71 -12.19
C ALA A 191 -2.15 6.45 -12.58
N THR A 192 -2.25 7.50 -13.40
CA THR A 192 -1.09 8.33 -13.77
C THR A 192 -0.50 9.03 -12.55
N GLN A 193 -1.33 9.56 -11.64
CA GLN A 193 -0.86 10.18 -10.39
C GLN A 193 -0.09 9.18 -9.52
N SER A 194 -0.64 7.98 -9.32
CA SER A 194 0.01 6.90 -8.57
C SER A 194 1.34 6.47 -9.21
N VAL A 195 1.39 6.31 -10.53
CA VAL A 195 2.62 5.95 -11.26
C VAL A 195 3.68 7.05 -11.18
N VAL A 196 3.28 8.32 -11.31
CA VAL A 196 4.19 9.46 -11.18
C VAL A 196 4.74 9.54 -9.75
N ALA A 197 3.90 9.39 -8.73
CA ALA A 197 4.33 9.36 -7.34
C ALA A 197 5.28 8.20 -7.04
N LEU A 198 4.98 7.01 -7.59
CA LEU A 198 5.87 5.85 -7.51
C LEU A 198 7.23 6.15 -8.17
N ALA A 199 7.25 6.73 -9.37
CA ALA A 199 8.49 7.08 -10.07
C ALA A 199 9.31 8.13 -9.30
N LEU A 200 8.64 9.17 -8.76
CA LEU A 200 9.28 10.23 -7.98
C LEU A 200 10.00 9.71 -6.74
N ILE A 201 9.51 8.62 -6.14
CA ILE A 201 10.15 7.99 -4.97
C ILE A 201 11.14 6.90 -5.41
N ALA A 202 10.78 6.08 -6.40
CA ALA A 202 11.58 4.94 -6.81
C ALA A 202 12.90 5.34 -7.48
N ILE A 203 12.88 6.38 -8.33
CA ILE A 203 14.09 6.85 -9.03
C ILE A 203 15.18 7.26 -8.02
N PRO A 204 14.95 8.21 -7.10
CA PRO A 204 15.94 8.56 -6.08
C PRO A 204 16.08 7.52 -4.97
N TYR A 205 15.31 6.43 -4.97
CA TYR A 205 15.58 5.32 -4.03
C TYR A 205 16.56 4.31 -4.63
N PHE A 206 16.47 4.04 -5.93
CA PHE A 206 17.32 3.06 -6.63
C PHE A 206 18.51 3.67 -7.37
N LEU A 207 18.59 4.99 -7.46
CA LEU A 207 19.73 5.70 -8.03
C LEU A 207 20.96 5.47 -7.12
N LYS A 208 22.06 5.09 -7.76
CA LYS A 208 23.36 4.85 -7.13
C LYS A 208 24.33 5.94 -7.49
#